data_AF-A0A954FF18-F1
#
_entry.id   AF-A0A954FF18-F1
#
_cell.length_a   1.000
_cell.length_b   1.000
_cell.length_c   1.000
_cell.angle_alpha   90.00
_cell.angle_beta   90.00
_cell.angle_gamma   90.00
#
_symmetry.space_group_name_H-M   'P 1'
#
loop_
_entity.id
_entity.type
_entity.pdbx_description
1 polymer ?
#
loop_
_entity_poly.entity_id
_entity_poly.type
_entity_poly.pdbx_seq_one_letter_code
_entity_poly.pdbx_strand_id
1 'polypeptide(L)'
;MPSSYSKTVLTTTDPIDKVFKYYKSKLAQNEMPMPGNEQSQDLVGISGRSVMFHSDSEDRPVKIHIISINTAHTSTTLVISRAEDAPKTHIAWSQYETYDLNPTKDKSE
;
A
#
# COMPACT_ATOMS: atom_id res chain seq x y z
N MET A 1 -0.63 -8.05 21.42
CA MET A 1 -0.47 -6.60 21.18
C MET A 1 -1.83 -6.04 20.85
N PRO A 2 -2.27 -4.94 21.48
CA PRO A 2 -3.46 -4.22 21.03
C PRO A 2 -3.21 -3.66 19.63
N SER A 3 -4.30 -3.52 18.87
CA SER A 3 -4.27 -2.96 17.54
C SER A 3 -5.48 -2.09 17.29
N SER A 4 -5.35 -1.09 16.43
CA SER A 4 -6.46 -0.35 15.86
C SER A 4 -6.68 -0.77 14.41
N TYR A 5 -7.93 -0.67 13.95
CA TYR A 5 -8.29 -0.86 12.56
C TYR A 5 -8.99 0.39 12.05
N SER A 6 -8.43 0.97 10.99
CA SER A 6 -8.96 2.15 10.32
C SER A 6 -9.32 1.81 8.89
N LYS A 7 -10.41 2.40 8.38
CA LYS A 7 -10.79 2.25 6.97
C LYS A 7 -11.47 3.50 6.44
N THR A 8 -11.32 3.74 5.14
CA THR A 8 -12.05 4.77 4.42
C THR A 8 -12.23 4.38 2.96
N VAL A 9 -13.16 5.03 2.28
CA VAL A 9 -13.38 4.88 0.84
C VAL A 9 -13.37 6.25 0.20
N LEU A 10 -12.54 6.40 -0.81
CA LEU A 10 -12.41 7.60 -1.61
C LEU A 10 -12.91 7.31 -3.03
N THR A 11 -13.38 8.35 -3.72
CA THR A 11 -13.80 8.25 -5.12
C THR A 11 -13.18 9.38 -5.92
N THR A 12 -12.78 9.10 -7.16
CA THR A 12 -12.28 10.10 -8.12
C THR A 12 -12.83 9.83 -9.51
N THR A 13 -12.98 10.87 -10.33
CA THR A 13 -13.34 10.74 -11.75
C THR A 13 -12.16 10.32 -12.62
N ASP A 14 -10.93 10.38 -12.10
CA ASP A 14 -9.73 9.99 -12.82
C ASP A 14 -9.78 8.51 -13.27
N PRO A 15 -9.22 8.17 -14.45
CA PRO A 15 -9.08 6.79 -14.90
C PRO A 15 -8.28 5.94 -13.92
N ILE A 16 -8.63 4.66 -13.79
CA ILE A 16 -7.99 3.74 -12.85
C ILE A 16 -6.47 3.63 -13.04
N ASP A 17 -6.00 3.56 -14.29
CA ASP A 17 -4.58 3.44 -14.62
C ASP A 17 -3.79 4.68 -14.16
N LYS A 18 -4.40 5.87 -14.25
CA LYS A 18 -3.82 7.13 -13.77
C LYS A 18 -3.69 7.12 -12.25
N VAL A 19 -4.73 6.68 -11.54
CA VAL A 19 -4.74 6.58 -10.08
C VAL A 19 -3.70 5.57 -9.60
N PHE A 20 -3.65 4.39 -10.22
CA PHE A 20 -2.65 3.36 -9.88
C PHE A 20 -1.22 3.85 -10.12
N LYS A 21 -0.95 4.48 -11.26
CA LYS A 21 0.36 5.06 -11.56
C LYS A 21 0.76 6.15 -10.56
N TYR A 22 -0.18 6.98 -10.12
CA TYR A 22 0.05 7.99 -9.09
C TYR A 22 0.54 7.35 -7.77
N TYR A 23 -0.19 6.36 -7.25
CA TYR A 23 0.20 5.69 -6.00
C TYR A 23 1.52 4.93 -6.16
N LYS A 24 1.72 4.21 -7.27
CA LYS A 24 2.97 3.50 -7.54
C LYS A 24 4.17 4.46 -7.54
N SER A 25 4.05 5.62 -8.19
CA SER A 25 5.11 6.63 -8.21
C SER A 25 5.37 7.24 -6.83
N LYS A 26 4.31 7.57 -6.08
CA LYS A 26 4.44 8.13 -4.72
C LYS A 26 5.08 7.16 -3.74
N LEU A 27 4.78 5.88 -3.86
CA LEU A 27 5.32 4.85 -2.96
C LEU A 27 6.77 4.50 -3.32
N ALA A 28 7.13 4.49 -4.61
CA ALA A 28 8.51 4.30 -5.06
C ALA A 28 9.44 5.48 -4.71
N GLN A 29 8.93 6.71 -4.66
CA GLN A 29 9.73 7.89 -4.26
C GLN A 29 10.18 7.84 -2.80
N ASN A 30 9.45 7.13 -1.93
CA ASN A 30 9.83 6.93 -0.53
C ASN A 30 10.83 5.76 -0.34
N GLU A 31 11.29 5.15 -1.43
CA GLU A 31 12.14 3.96 -1.46
C GLU A 31 13.44 4.19 -2.25
N MET A 32 14.06 5.37 -2.20
CA MET A 32 15.36 5.59 -2.87
C MET A 32 16.35 4.46 -2.52
N PRO A 33 16.74 3.58 -3.48
CA PRO A 33 17.67 2.50 -3.23
C PRO A 33 19.12 2.97 -3.45
N MET A 34 20.03 2.47 -2.64
CA MET A 34 21.45 2.35 -3.02
C MET A 34 21.55 1.50 -4.31
N PRO A 35 22.49 1.81 -5.22
CA PRO A 35 22.51 1.21 -6.55
C PRO A 35 22.87 -0.29 -6.50
N GLY A 36 22.03 -1.13 -7.13
CA GLY A 36 22.39 -2.49 -7.56
C GLY A 36 21.48 -3.62 -7.06
N ASN A 37 20.39 -3.91 -7.76
CA ASN A 37 20.01 -5.28 -8.15
C ASN A 37 18.72 -5.28 -8.98
N GLU A 38 18.84 -5.76 -10.21
CA GLU A 38 17.75 -5.97 -11.16
C GLU A 38 17.34 -7.44 -11.15
N GLN A 39 16.51 -7.85 -10.21
CA GLN A 39 15.56 -8.99 -10.36
C GLN A 39 14.80 -9.19 -9.05
N SER A 40 13.48 -9.33 -9.15
CA SER A 40 12.48 -9.29 -8.06
C SER A 40 12.50 -7.98 -7.25
N GLN A 41 11.63 -7.03 -7.61
CA GLN A 41 11.50 -5.76 -6.88
C GLN A 41 10.71 -5.94 -5.57
N ASP A 42 11.24 -6.76 -4.65
CA ASP A 42 11.09 -6.51 -3.23
C ASP A 42 11.91 -5.26 -2.92
N LEU A 43 11.28 -4.09 -3.07
CA LEU A 43 11.90 -2.81 -2.82
C LEU A 43 12.00 -2.61 -1.30
N VAL A 44 13.09 -3.10 -0.71
CA VAL A 44 13.42 -2.90 0.70
C VAL A 44 13.88 -1.45 0.90
N GLY A 45 12.92 -0.53 1.03
CA GLY A 45 13.16 0.85 1.44
C GLY A 45 12.81 1.04 2.91
N ILE A 46 13.77 1.53 3.72
CA ILE A 46 13.69 1.71 5.19
C ILE A 46 13.51 0.37 5.91
N SER A 47 14.50 -0.04 6.72
CA SER A 47 14.53 -1.35 7.41
C SER A 47 13.15 -1.76 7.95
N GLY A 48 12.57 -2.82 7.37
CA GLY A 48 11.27 -3.36 7.78
C GLY A 48 10.03 -2.86 7.03
N ARG A 49 10.14 -1.97 6.02
CA ARG A 49 9.02 -1.59 5.16
C ARG A 49 9.05 -2.36 3.82
N SER A 50 7.90 -2.90 3.42
CA SER A 50 7.69 -3.60 2.15
C SER A 50 6.46 -3.06 1.43
N VAL A 51 6.51 -3.00 0.10
CA VAL A 51 5.39 -2.60 -0.75
C VAL A 51 5.18 -3.65 -1.83
N MET A 52 3.94 -4.15 -1.92
CA MET A 52 3.53 -5.11 -2.94
C MET A 52 2.46 -4.49 -3.83
N PHE A 53 2.59 -4.69 -5.13
CA PHE A 53 1.60 -4.31 -6.14
C PHE A 53 1.04 -5.57 -6.79
N HIS A 54 -0.28 -5.68 -6.84
CA HIS A 54 -0.98 -6.79 -7.47
C HIS A 54 -2.11 -6.26 -8.35
N SER A 55 -2.38 -6.94 -9.46
CA SER A 55 -3.44 -6.58 -10.40
C SER A 55 -4.25 -7.84 -10.70
N ASP A 56 -5.55 -7.78 -10.43
CA ASP A 56 -6.50 -8.87 -10.71
C ASP A 56 -7.58 -8.30 -11.63
N SER A 57 -7.32 -8.30 -12.94
CA SER A 57 -8.19 -7.66 -13.92
C SER A 57 -8.29 -8.42 -15.25
N GLU A 58 -7.59 -9.54 -15.38
CA GLU A 58 -7.69 -10.37 -16.58
C GLU A 58 -9.09 -11.02 -16.61
N ASP A 59 -9.80 -10.82 -17.73
CA ASP A 59 -11.11 -11.38 -18.04
C ASP A 59 -12.28 -10.98 -17.13
N ARG A 60 -12.19 -9.86 -16.41
CA ARG A 60 -13.26 -9.33 -15.54
C ARG A 60 -13.80 -7.97 -16.00
N PRO A 61 -15.11 -7.71 -15.86
CA PRO A 61 -15.73 -6.41 -16.15
C PRO A 61 -15.37 -5.30 -15.14
N VAL A 62 -14.50 -5.62 -14.17
CA VAL A 62 -14.02 -4.71 -13.15
C VAL A 62 -12.50 -4.82 -13.11
N LYS A 63 -11.82 -3.69 -13.31
CA LYS A 63 -10.38 -3.58 -13.07
C LYS A 63 -10.12 -3.36 -11.59
N ILE A 64 -9.18 -4.10 -11.05
CA ILE A 64 -8.77 -4.06 -9.64
C ILE A 64 -7.24 -4.06 -9.55
N HIS A 65 -6.71 -3.04 -8.88
CA HIS A 65 -5.33 -3.01 -8.43
C HIS A 65 -5.29 -2.99 -6.90
N ILE A 66 -4.42 -3.82 -6.34
CA ILE A 66 -4.21 -3.93 -4.90
C ILE A 66 -2.79 -3.48 -4.60
N ILE A 67 -2.64 -2.57 -3.63
CA ILE A 67 -1.35 -2.14 -3.12
C ILE A 67 -1.32 -2.46 -1.63
N SER A 68 -0.34 -3.24 -1.20
CA SER A 68 -0.11 -3.53 0.21
C SER A 68 1.18 -2.87 0.66
N ILE A 69 1.14 -2.16 1.78
CA ILE A 69 2.29 -1.47 2.38
C ILE A 69 2.38 -1.97 3.81
N ASN A 70 3.45 -2.69 4.13
CA ASN A 70 3.68 -3.20 5.47
C ASN A 70 4.91 -2.52 6.07
N THR A 71 4.86 -2.29 7.36
CA THR A 71 6.00 -1.91 8.20
C THR A 71 6.06 -2.86 9.39
N ALA A 72 6.98 -2.66 10.32
CA ALA A 72 7.05 -3.45 11.55
C ALA A 72 5.75 -3.41 12.38
N HIS A 73 5.01 -2.29 12.34
CA HIS A 73 3.84 -2.08 13.20
C HIS A 73 2.54 -1.82 12.45
N THR A 74 2.60 -1.59 11.14
CA THR A 74 1.43 -1.26 10.33
C THR A 74 1.30 -2.15 9.11
N SER A 75 0.06 -2.49 8.76
CA SER A 75 -0.29 -3.11 7.49
C SER A 75 -1.38 -2.28 6.83
N THR A 76 -1.09 -1.72 5.67
CA THR A 76 -1.98 -0.84 4.92
C THR A 76 -2.32 -1.48 3.59
N THR A 77 -3.60 -1.50 3.23
CA THR A 77 -4.08 -2.00 1.94
C THR A 77 -4.85 -0.89 1.23
N LEU A 78 -4.51 -0.68 -0.03
CA LEU A 78 -5.27 0.11 -0.98
C LEU A 78 -5.85 -0.84 -2.03
N VAL A 79 -7.16 -0.80 -2.22
CA VAL A 79 -7.84 -1.46 -3.33
C VAL A 79 -8.40 -0.38 -4.23
N ILE A 80 -7.85 -0.29 -5.43
CA ILE A 80 -8.26 0.66 -6.46
C ILE A 80 -9.08 -0.13 -7.47
N SER A 81 -10.35 0.22 -7.63
CA SER A 81 -11.27 -0.52 -8.48
C SER A 81 -12.13 0.39 -9.34
N ARG A 82 -12.42 -0.04 -10.57
CA ARG A 82 -13.36 0.63 -11.47
C ARG A 82 -14.03 -0.40 -12.36
N ALA A 83 -15.36 -0.42 -12.38
CA ALA A 83 -16.11 -1.18 -13.36
C ALA A 83 -16.02 -0.50 -14.74
N GLU A 84 -16.13 -1.28 -15.81
CA GLU A 84 -15.98 -0.80 -17.20
C GLU A 84 -16.80 0.45 -17.50
N ASP A 85 -18.08 0.45 -17.10
CA ASP A 85 -19.01 1.57 -17.32
C ASP A 85 -19.11 2.55 -16.14
N ALA A 86 -18.32 2.36 -15.08
CA ALA A 86 -18.42 3.24 -13.92
C ALA A 86 -17.80 4.62 -14.21
N PRO A 87 -18.47 5.72 -13.83
CA PRO A 87 -17.96 7.08 -14.05
C PRO A 87 -16.81 7.43 -13.09
N LYS A 88 -16.63 6.66 -12.01
CA LYS A 88 -15.67 6.94 -10.94
C LYS A 88 -14.82 5.73 -10.63
N THR A 89 -13.56 5.99 -10.31
CA THR A 89 -12.66 5.04 -9.67
C THR A 89 -12.89 5.09 -8.16
N HIS A 90 -13.01 3.92 -7.54
CA HIS A 90 -13.09 3.75 -6.09
C HIS A 90 -11.72 3.38 -5.54
N ILE A 91 -11.38 3.93 -4.38
CA ILE A 91 -10.15 3.65 -3.67
C ILE A 91 -10.56 3.29 -2.23
N ALA A 92 -10.61 2.01 -1.94
CA ALA A 92 -10.79 1.53 -0.57
C ALA A 92 -9.42 1.49 0.11
N TRP A 93 -9.31 2.14 1.26
CA TRP A 93 -8.13 2.13 2.10
C TRP A 93 -8.46 1.47 3.43
N SER A 94 -7.58 0.60 3.90
CA SER A 94 -7.66 0.05 5.25
C SER A 94 -6.28 -0.08 5.86
N GLN A 95 -6.19 0.07 7.17
CA GLN A 95 -4.94 -0.05 7.90
C GLN A 95 -5.17 -0.73 9.24
N TYR A 96 -4.30 -1.69 9.54
CA TYR A 96 -4.07 -2.20 10.88
C TYR A 96 -2.82 -1.54 11.43
N GLU A 97 -2.89 -1.06 12.67
CA GLU A 97 -1.74 -0.56 13.42
C GLU A 97 -1.67 -1.30 14.75
N THR A 98 -0.48 -1.81 15.06
CA THR A 98 -0.20 -2.52 16.32
C THR A 98 0.61 -1.61 17.23
N TYR A 99 0.31 -1.62 18.52
CA TYR A 99 1.03 -0.83 19.51
C TYR A 99 1.81 -1.75 20.43
N ASP A 100 3.07 -1.42 20.68
CA ASP A 100 3.82 -2.01 21.78
C ASP A 100 3.44 -1.32 23.08
N LEU A 101 2.88 -2.07 24.02
CA LEU A 101 2.49 -1.56 25.33
C LEU A 101 3.65 -1.61 26.35
N ASN A 102 4.77 -2.25 26.00
CA ASN A 102 5.95 -2.33 26.85
C ASN A 102 7.20 -2.01 26.04
N PRO A 103 7.42 -0.76 25.61
CA PRO A 103 8.71 -0.38 25.06
C PRO A 103 9.74 -0.64 26.15
N THR A 104 10.66 -1.58 25.91
CA THR A 104 11.75 -1.91 26.83
C THR A 104 12.35 -0.61 27.35
N LYS A 105 12.30 -0.41 28.68
CA LYS A 105 13.05 0.64 29.36
C LYS A 105 14.52 0.37 29.07
N ASP A 106 15.04 1.00 28.02
CA ASP A 106 16.45 0.88 27.70
C ASP A 106 17.21 1.55 28.85
N LYS A 107 18.01 0.74 29.53
CA LYS A 107 18.70 1.11 30.75
C LYS A 107 19.76 2.14 30.39
N SER A 108 19.63 3.34 30.91
CA SER A 108 20.76 4.20 31.16
C SER A 108 21.60 3.59 32.29
N GLU A 109 22.73 2.97 31.92
CA GLU A 109 23.91 2.76 32.78
C GLU A 109 25.10 3.48 32.15
#